data_AF-B0WJ22-F1
#
_entry.id   AF-B0WJ22-F1
#
_cell.length_a   1.000
_cell.length_b   1.000
_cell.length_c   1.000
_cell.angle_alpha   90.00
_cell.angle_beta   90.00
_cell.angle_gamma   90.00
#
_symmetry.space_group_name_H-M   'P 1'
#
loop_
_entity.id
_entity.type
_entity.pdbx_description
1 polymer ?
#
loop_
_entity_poly.entity_id
_entity_poly.type
_entity_poly.pdbx_seq_one_letter_code
_entity_poly.pdbx_strand_id
1 'polypeptide(L)'
;MPPTVIRMPNGAGNGARGGLGHLNQQQNRGIRIGCCRVCTCINLEFFMSKNGILKIFEIILGSFCQTLLIQFGMDSAKDIGEAFHGFLTTVSACLTTTTILLLCYAISARTFHLVRQSIFEVMYNGISCFLYLSAASYMGFAVNVWLYPKFLLFKNTGGIHSAYPAMTAVYYMGTIVGIVYGLDAFVAYRYLKGFS
;
A
#
# COMPACT_ATOMS: atom_id res chain seq x y z
N MET A 1 35.27 -1.30 -10.71
CA MET A 1 34.17 -1.60 -9.75
C MET A 1 34.83 -2.21 -8.52
N PRO A 2 34.94 -1.49 -7.39
CA PRO A 2 35.51 -2.09 -6.19
C PRO A 2 34.48 -3.03 -5.53
N PRO A 3 34.89 -4.19 -4.99
CA PRO A 3 34.00 -5.13 -4.33
C PRO A 3 33.63 -4.64 -2.93
N THR A 4 32.34 -4.67 -2.61
CA THR A 4 31.79 -4.37 -1.28
C THR A 4 32.15 -5.49 -0.31
N VAL A 5 33.17 -5.27 0.52
CA VAL A 5 33.55 -6.16 1.62
C VAL A 5 32.56 -5.97 2.77
N ILE A 6 31.71 -6.97 3.01
CA ILE A 6 30.88 -7.04 4.21
C ILE A 6 31.79 -7.42 5.39
N ARG A 7 32.21 -6.44 6.18
CA ARG A 7 32.92 -6.66 7.45
C ARG A 7 31.92 -7.15 8.49
N MET A 8 32.02 -8.42 8.89
CA MET A 8 31.44 -8.90 10.14
C MET A 8 32.31 -8.43 11.33
N PRO A 9 31.74 -7.95 12.44
CA PRO A 9 32.52 -7.66 13.65
C PRO A 9 32.99 -8.97 14.28
N ASN A 10 34.32 -9.13 14.34
CA ASN A 10 35.00 -10.17 15.10
C ASN A 10 35.09 -9.70 16.56
N GLY A 11 34.53 -10.46 17.49
CA GLY A 11 34.51 -10.08 18.91
C GLY A 11 34.59 -11.30 19.82
N ALA A 12 35.71 -12.03 19.75
CA ALA A 12 36.08 -13.04 20.75
C ALA A 12 37.18 -12.50 21.67
N GLY A 13 36.84 -12.32 22.95
CA GLY A 13 37.69 -12.58 24.11
C GLY A 13 38.70 -11.51 24.56
N ASN A 14 38.37 -10.77 25.63
CA ASN A 14 39.16 -10.76 26.87
C ASN A 14 38.60 -9.79 27.94
N GLY A 15 38.46 -10.28 29.19
CA GLY A 15 38.72 -9.46 30.38
C GLY A 15 37.53 -8.88 31.17
N ALA A 16 37.04 -9.67 32.12
CA ALA A 16 36.77 -9.28 33.52
C ALA A 16 35.80 -8.13 33.90
N ARG A 17 34.77 -8.56 34.65
CA ARG A 17 34.20 -7.95 35.87
C ARG A 17 33.42 -6.63 35.76
N GLY A 18 32.10 -6.76 35.96
CA GLY A 18 31.27 -5.78 36.66
C GLY A 18 30.25 -5.06 35.77
N GLY A 19 28.97 -5.12 36.14
CA GLY A 19 27.94 -4.25 35.56
C GLY A 19 26.86 -4.95 34.75
N LEU A 20 26.21 -5.95 35.35
CA LEU A 20 24.92 -6.48 34.95
C LEU A 20 23.87 -5.34 34.98
N GLY A 21 23.58 -4.69 33.85
CA GLY A 21 22.60 -3.58 33.85
C GLY A 21 22.20 -2.92 32.54
N HIS A 22 22.68 -3.33 31.37
CA HIS A 22 22.41 -2.60 30.11
C HIS A 22 21.85 -3.47 28.96
N LEU A 23 21.05 -4.49 29.30
CA LEU A 23 20.24 -5.28 28.35
C LEU A 23 18.73 -5.18 28.62
N ASN A 24 18.32 -4.36 29.59
CA ASN A 24 16.95 -4.27 30.08
C ASN A 24 16.29 -2.92 29.73
N GLN A 25 16.46 -2.45 28.49
CA GLN A 25 15.71 -1.32 27.94
C GLN A 25 15.20 -1.60 26.52
N GLN A 26 14.88 -2.86 26.23
CA GLN A 26 14.03 -3.25 25.10
C GLN A 26 12.85 -4.14 25.54
N GLN A 27 12.64 -4.30 26.86
CA GLN A 27 11.76 -5.34 27.41
C GLN A 27 10.26 -4.96 27.48
N ASN A 28 9.81 -3.94 26.75
CA ASN A 28 8.42 -3.46 26.88
C ASN A 28 7.76 -2.84 25.62
N ARG A 29 7.96 -3.41 24.43
CA ARG A 29 7.12 -3.09 23.25
C ARG A 29 6.33 -4.33 22.83
N GLY A 30 5.21 -4.63 23.49
CA GLY A 30 4.30 -5.71 23.08
C GLY A 30 2.96 -5.68 23.80
N ILE A 31 1.87 -5.90 23.08
CA ILE A 31 0.50 -5.91 23.60
C ILE A 31 0.24 -7.29 24.23
N ARG A 32 -0.04 -7.35 25.53
CA ARG A 32 -0.43 -8.60 26.18
C ARG A 32 -1.90 -8.91 25.87
N ILE A 33 -2.15 -10.02 25.19
CA ILE A 33 -3.49 -10.64 25.04
C ILE A 33 -3.38 -12.06 25.59
N GLY A 34 -3.89 -12.29 26.82
CA GLY A 34 -3.87 -13.60 27.47
C GLY A 34 -2.47 -14.09 27.87
N CYS A 35 -2.22 -15.40 27.73
CA CYS A 35 -0.96 -16.06 28.09
C CYS A 35 0.16 -15.94 27.03
N CYS A 36 -0.16 -15.38 25.85
CA CYS A 36 0.79 -15.19 24.76
C CYS A 36 1.13 -13.70 24.60
N ARG A 37 2.42 -13.38 24.48
CA ARG A 37 2.88 -12.03 24.17
C ARG A 37 2.87 -11.83 22.66
N VAL A 38 1.70 -11.50 22.12
CA VAL A 38 1.58 -11.12 20.71
C VAL A 38 2.24 -9.75 20.53
N CYS A 39 2.81 -9.47 19.37
CA CYS A 39 3.28 -8.12 19.03
C CYS A 39 4.52 -7.61 19.79
N THR A 40 5.36 -8.48 20.39
CA THR A 40 6.62 -8.05 21.05
C THR A 40 7.67 -7.48 20.08
N CYS A 41 7.40 -7.59 18.77
CA CYS A 41 8.25 -7.18 17.66
C CYS A 41 7.71 -5.95 16.91
N ILE A 42 6.57 -5.38 17.33
CA ILE A 42 5.96 -4.27 16.60
C ILE A 42 6.78 -3.01 16.83
N ASN A 43 7.51 -2.62 15.79
CA ASN A 43 8.18 -1.34 15.74
C ASN A 43 7.18 -0.29 15.23
N LEU A 44 6.31 0.23 16.11
CA LEU A 44 5.34 1.30 15.78
C LEU A 44 6.02 2.56 15.22
N GLU A 45 7.30 2.74 15.54
CA GLU A 45 8.16 3.80 15.00
C GLU A 45 8.28 3.74 13.47
N PHE A 46 8.10 2.56 12.87
CA PHE A 46 8.15 2.38 11.43
C PHE A 46 6.89 2.89 10.71
N PHE A 47 5.71 2.79 11.33
CA PHE A 47 4.47 3.38 10.80
C PHE A 47 4.58 4.91 10.67
N MET A 48 5.40 5.54 11.52
CA MET A 48 5.69 6.98 11.49
C MET A 48 6.88 7.35 10.59
N SER A 49 7.54 6.37 9.94
CA SER A 49 8.57 6.69 8.95
C SER A 49 7.94 7.23 7.67
N LYS A 50 8.66 8.08 6.93
CA LYS A 50 8.19 8.67 5.66
C LYS A 50 7.63 7.63 4.68
N ASN A 51 8.26 6.45 4.61
CA ASN A 51 7.82 5.35 3.73
C ASN A 51 6.63 4.58 4.31
N GLY A 52 6.57 4.41 5.63
CA GLY A 52 5.40 3.80 6.29
C GLY A 52 4.13 4.63 6.07
N ILE A 53 4.24 5.96 6.18
CA ILE A 53 3.13 6.89 5.94
C ILE A 53 2.62 6.79 4.49
N LEU A 54 3.51 6.69 3.50
CA LEU A 54 3.13 6.51 2.10
C LEU A 54 2.29 5.24 1.90
N LYS A 55 2.72 4.10 2.45
CA LYS A 55 1.95 2.84 2.34
C LYS A 55 0.63 2.86 3.08
N ILE A 56 0.56 3.51 4.24
CA ILE A 56 -0.70 3.71 4.94
C ILE A 56 -1.66 4.54 4.07
N PHE A 57 -1.14 5.59 3.42
CA PHE A 57 -1.94 6.43 2.52
C PHE A 57 -2.46 5.63 1.32
N GLU A 58 -1.62 4.79 0.70
CA GLU A 58 -2.03 3.85 -0.36
C GLU A 58 -3.16 2.91 0.11
N ILE A 59 -3.02 2.33 1.30
CA ILE A 59 -4.05 1.45 1.88
C ILE A 59 -5.36 2.20 2.15
N ILE A 60 -5.29 3.40 2.72
CA ILE A 60 -6.49 4.21 3.02
C ILE A 60 -7.20 4.58 1.71
N LEU A 61 -6.49 5.14 0.75
CA LEU A 61 -7.09 5.55 -0.51
C LEU A 61 -7.60 4.35 -1.33
N GLY A 62 -6.84 3.26 -1.38
CA GLY A 62 -7.28 2.03 -2.03
C GLY A 62 -8.51 1.43 -1.36
N SER A 63 -8.57 1.41 -0.03
CA SER A 63 -9.73 0.87 0.70
C SER A 63 -10.98 1.72 0.48
N PHE A 64 -10.83 3.04 0.40
CA PHE A 64 -11.90 3.94 0.01
C PHE A 64 -12.41 3.64 -1.41
N CYS A 65 -11.50 3.46 -2.38
CA CYS A 65 -11.87 3.08 -3.75
C CYS A 65 -12.61 1.73 -3.77
N GLN A 66 -12.10 0.73 -3.04
CA GLN A 66 -12.71 -0.59 -2.93
C GLN A 66 -14.13 -0.51 -2.35
N THR A 67 -14.33 0.24 -1.26
CA THR A 67 -15.64 0.40 -0.63
C THR A 67 -16.62 1.10 -1.55
N LEU A 68 -16.22 2.17 -2.25
CA LEU A 68 -17.09 2.86 -3.21
C LEU A 68 -17.52 1.95 -4.37
N LEU A 69 -16.61 1.12 -4.89
CA LEU A 69 -16.94 0.14 -5.94
C LEU A 69 -17.94 -0.90 -5.45
N ILE A 70 -17.77 -1.42 -4.24
CA ILE A 70 -18.66 -2.46 -3.70
C ILE A 70 -20.03 -1.88 -3.33
N GLN A 71 -20.06 -0.72 -2.67
CA GLN A 71 -21.31 -0.13 -2.18
C GLN A 71 -22.15 0.53 -3.28
N PHE A 72 -21.50 1.22 -4.23
CA PHE A 72 -22.21 2.00 -5.26
C PHE A 72 -22.03 1.47 -6.68
N GLY A 73 -21.00 0.66 -6.91
CA GLY A 73 -20.64 0.19 -8.26
C GLY A 73 -21.21 -1.16 -8.64
N MET A 74 -21.55 -2.03 -7.68
CA MET A 74 -22.11 -3.34 -7.97
C MET A 74 -23.44 -3.27 -8.75
N ASP A 75 -24.28 -2.29 -8.44
CA ASP A 75 -25.56 -2.09 -9.15
C ASP A 75 -25.34 -1.67 -10.62
N SER A 76 -24.24 -0.95 -10.89
CA SER A 76 -23.83 -0.52 -12.22
C SER A 76 -22.82 -1.47 -12.89
N ALA A 77 -22.46 -2.58 -12.25
CA ALA A 77 -21.41 -3.48 -12.75
C ALA A 77 -21.78 -4.12 -14.10
N LYS A 78 -23.07 -4.44 -14.29
CA LYS A 78 -23.58 -5.00 -15.57
C LYS A 78 -23.49 -4.02 -16.73
N ASP A 79 -23.56 -2.72 -16.44
CA ASP A 79 -23.56 -1.66 -17.45
C ASP A 79 -22.14 -1.24 -17.83
N ILE A 80 -21.23 -1.24 -16.87
CA ILE A 80 -19.82 -0.88 -17.06
C ILE A 80 -19.02 -2.08 -17.60
N GLY A 81 -19.42 -3.31 -17.23
CA GLY A 81 -18.82 -4.56 -17.69
C GLY A 81 -17.39 -4.75 -17.18
N GLU A 82 -16.50 -5.18 -18.07
CA GLU A 82 -15.12 -5.57 -17.75
C GLU A 82 -14.29 -4.45 -17.13
N ALA A 83 -14.59 -3.17 -17.42
CA ALA A 83 -13.86 -2.04 -16.83
C ALA A 83 -14.03 -1.98 -15.31
N PHE A 84 -15.22 -2.31 -14.81
CA PHE A 84 -15.51 -2.37 -13.38
C PHE A 84 -14.74 -3.51 -12.71
N HIS A 85 -14.80 -4.71 -13.29
CA HIS A 85 -14.12 -5.89 -12.75
C HIS A 85 -12.59 -5.77 -12.80
N GLY A 86 -12.05 -5.18 -13.87
CA GLY A 86 -10.61 -4.92 -13.99
C GLY A 86 -10.11 -3.93 -12.94
N PHE A 87 -10.86 -2.83 -12.70
CA PHE A 87 -10.50 -1.86 -11.67
C PHE A 87 -10.63 -2.46 -10.25
N LEU A 88 -11.72 -3.16 -9.95
CA LEU A 88 -11.96 -3.82 -8.66
C LEU A 88 -10.86 -4.83 -8.32
N THR A 89 -10.46 -5.65 -9.31
CA THR A 89 -9.40 -6.64 -9.13
C THR A 89 -8.05 -5.96 -8.89
N THR A 90 -7.75 -4.89 -9.62
CA THR A 90 -6.52 -4.11 -9.46
C THR A 90 -6.42 -3.53 -8.05
N VAL A 91 -7.48 -2.88 -7.57
CA VAL A 91 -7.52 -2.30 -6.22
C VAL A 91 -7.35 -3.38 -5.16
N SER A 92 -8.10 -4.49 -5.26
CA SER A 92 -8.03 -5.60 -4.29
C SER A 92 -6.65 -6.25 -4.24
N ALA A 93 -6.05 -6.52 -5.40
CA ALA A 93 -4.71 -7.11 -5.48
C ALA A 93 -3.66 -6.17 -4.86
N CYS A 94 -3.72 -4.88 -5.20
CA CYS A 94 -2.78 -3.89 -4.68
C CYS A 94 -2.93 -3.70 -3.16
N LEU A 95 -4.16 -3.59 -2.66
CA LEU A 95 -4.42 -3.50 -1.22
C LEU A 95 -3.91 -4.71 -0.46
N THR A 96 -4.19 -5.91 -0.97
CA THR A 96 -3.78 -7.16 -0.32
C THR A 96 -2.27 -7.24 -0.23
N THR A 97 -1.56 -7.02 -1.33
CA THR A 97 -0.09 -7.07 -1.34
C THR A 97 0.54 -5.96 -0.50
N THR A 98 0.02 -4.73 -0.55
CA THR A 98 0.52 -3.61 0.28
C THR A 98 0.31 -3.87 1.77
N THR A 99 -0.84 -4.46 2.14
CA THR A 99 -1.13 -4.86 3.52
C THR A 99 -0.18 -5.97 4.00
N ILE A 100 0.07 -6.98 3.16
CA ILE A 100 1.04 -8.05 3.47
C ILE A 100 2.43 -7.45 3.66
N LEU A 101 2.88 -6.57 2.76
CA LEU A 101 4.18 -5.90 2.88
C LEU A 101 4.29 -5.10 4.18
N LEU A 102 3.28 -4.30 4.50
CA LEU A 102 3.23 -3.51 5.72
C LEU A 102 3.22 -4.41 6.98
N LEU A 103 2.51 -5.53 6.94
CA LEU A 103 2.49 -6.53 8.02
C LEU A 103 3.85 -7.23 8.16
N CYS A 104 4.50 -7.60 7.05
CA CYS A 104 5.85 -8.15 7.05
C CYS A 104 6.86 -7.17 7.65
N TYR A 105 6.73 -5.88 7.37
CA TYR A 105 7.55 -4.83 7.97
C TYR A 105 7.25 -4.61 9.45
N ALA A 106 5.98 -4.72 9.86
CA ALA A 106 5.56 -4.56 11.25
C ALA A 106 6.06 -5.71 12.15
N ILE A 107 6.21 -6.93 11.62
CA ILE A 107 6.58 -8.12 12.41
C ILE A 107 8.10 -8.28 12.55
N SER A 108 8.92 -7.83 11.58
CA SER A 108 10.35 -8.13 11.58
C SER A 108 11.24 -6.98 11.07
N ALA A 109 12.00 -6.39 12.01
CA ALA A 109 13.00 -5.35 11.72
C ALA A 109 14.20 -5.87 10.89
N ARG A 110 14.50 -7.18 10.92
CA ARG A 110 15.52 -7.78 10.05
C ARG A 110 15.03 -7.88 8.60
N THR A 111 13.75 -8.23 8.40
CA THR A 111 13.15 -8.34 7.06
C THR A 111 13.03 -6.97 6.39
N PHE A 112 12.81 -5.92 7.20
CA PHE A 112 12.71 -4.54 6.73
C PHE A 112 13.92 -4.05 5.92
N HIS A 113 15.14 -4.24 6.42
CA HIS A 113 16.33 -3.72 5.74
C HIS A 113 16.65 -4.47 4.44
N LEU A 114 16.31 -5.77 4.39
CA LEU A 114 16.49 -6.60 3.19
C LEU A 114 15.43 -6.31 2.12
N VAL A 115 14.17 -6.13 2.51
CA VAL A 115 13.08 -5.90 1.55
C VAL A 115 13.05 -4.44 1.06
N ARG A 116 13.38 -3.45 1.91
CA ARG A 116 13.48 -2.04 1.51
C ARG A 116 14.60 -1.74 0.53
N GLN A 117 15.68 -2.53 0.56
CA GLN A 117 16.74 -2.50 -0.46
C GLN A 117 16.44 -3.41 -1.65
N SER A 118 15.29 -4.08 -1.67
CA SER A 118 14.97 -5.00 -2.75
C SER A 118 14.38 -4.26 -3.94
N ILE A 119 14.74 -4.75 -5.12
CA ILE A 119 14.15 -4.34 -6.40
C ILE A 119 12.65 -4.68 -6.44
N PHE A 120 12.19 -5.61 -5.59
CA PHE A 120 10.79 -6.01 -5.50
C PHE A 120 9.87 -4.85 -5.14
N GLU A 121 10.22 -4.00 -4.18
CA GLU A 121 9.38 -2.87 -3.76
C GLU A 121 9.23 -1.83 -4.88
N VAL A 122 10.32 -1.52 -5.59
CA VAL A 122 10.31 -0.62 -6.75
C VAL A 122 9.48 -1.20 -7.89
N MET A 123 9.67 -2.49 -8.22
CA MET A 123 8.93 -3.15 -9.28
C MET A 123 7.45 -3.27 -8.96
N TYR A 124 7.11 -3.67 -7.73
CA TYR A 124 5.73 -3.80 -7.28
C TYR A 124 5.00 -2.45 -7.35
N ASN A 125 5.54 -1.41 -6.70
CA ASN A 125 4.93 -0.08 -6.72
C ASN A 125 4.85 0.50 -8.14
N GLY A 126 5.86 0.25 -8.98
CA GLY A 126 5.84 0.63 -10.39
C GLY A 126 4.72 -0.06 -11.18
N ILE A 127 4.58 -1.38 -11.04
CA ILE A 127 3.51 -2.16 -11.69
C ILE A 127 2.14 -1.69 -11.18
N SER A 128 1.98 -1.51 -9.87
CA SER A 128 0.76 -1.00 -9.25
C SER A 128 0.38 0.38 -9.79
N CYS A 129 1.34 1.29 -9.95
CA CYS A 129 1.12 2.59 -10.60
C CYS A 129 0.56 2.43 -12.02
N PHE A 130 1.20 1.63 -12.88
CA PHE A 130 0.72 1.40 -14.25
C PHE A 130 -0.66 0.75 -14.29
N LEU A 131 -0.91 -0.24 -13.43
CA LEU A 131 -2.21 -0.89 -13.34
C LEU A 131 -3.31 0.06 -12.88
N TYR A 132 -3.06 0.89 -11.86
CA TYR A 132 -4.02 1.88 -11.39
C TYR A 132 -4.32 2.94 -12.45
N LEU A 133 -3.30 3.49 -13.12
CA LEU A 133 -3.50 4.49 -14.17
C LEU A 133 -4.25 3.92 -15.38
N SER A 134 -3.91 2.70 -15.79
CA SER A 134 -4.58 2.02 -16.91
C SER A 134 -6.02 1.68 -16.56
N ALA A 135 -6.26 1.09 -15.38
CA ALA A 135 -7.59 0.77 -14.91
C ALA A 135 -8.45 2.02 -14.72
N ALA A 136 -7.90 3.09 -14.12
CA ALA A 136 -8.61 4.37 -13.94
C ALA A 136 -8.99 4.99 -15.29
N SER A 137 -8.09 4.97 -16.27
CA SER A 137 -8.37 5.48 -17.62
C SER A 137 -9.47 4.68 -18.32
N TYR A 138 -9.42 3.34 -18.21
CA TYR A 138 -10.43 2.47 -18.80
C TYR A 138 -11.80 2.64 -18.12
N MET A 139 -11.82 2.73 -16.79
CA MET A 139 -13.01 3.00 -16.00
C MET A 139 -13.60 4.37 -16.33
N GLY A 140 -12.76 5.41 -16.46
CA GLY A 140 -13.19 6.76 -16.83
C GLY A 140 -13.82 6.82 -18.23
N PHE A 141 -13.26 6.08 -19.19
CA PHE A 141 -13.87 5.93 -20.52
C PHE A 141 -15.23 5.22 -20.43
N ALA A 142 -15.30 4.09 -19.73
CA ALA A 142 -16.52 3.30 -19.62
C ALA A 142 -17.65 4.08 -18.91
N VAL A 143 -17.34 4.83 -17.85
CA VAL A 143 -18.32 5.67 -17.13
C VAL A 143 -18.87 6.77 -18.03
N ASN A 144 -18.04 7.40 -18.85
CA ASN A 144 -18.48 8.49 -19.74
C ASN A 144 -19.24 8.00 -20.98
N VAL A 145 -18.98 6.78 -21.46
CA VAL A 145 -19.67 6.22 -22.63
C VAL A 145 -20.98 5.54 -22.23
N TRP A 146 -20.97 4.72 -21.18
CA TRP A 146 -22.12 3.88 -20.82
C TRP A 146 -23.01 4.50 -19.74
N LEU A 147 -22.39 5.10 -18.72
CA LEU A 147 -23.09 5.55 -17.52
C LEU A 147 -23.59 6.99 -17.63
N TYR A 148 -22.87 7.86 -18.33
CA TYR A 148 -23.26 9.25 -18.60
C TYR A 148 -24.60 9.41 -19.35
N PRO A 149 -24.86 8.72 -20.48
CA PRO A 149 -26.15 8.86 -21.17
C PRO A 149 -27.32 8.34 -20.32
N LYS A 150 -27.10 7.27 -19.54
CA LYS A 150 -28.11 6.77 -18.59
C LYS A 150 -28.41 7.79 -17.51
N PHE A 151 -27.39 8.45 -16.96
CA PHE A 151 -27.58 9.52 -15.98
C PHE A 151 -28.42 10.69 -16.52
N LEU A 152 -28.19 11.11 -17.77
CA LEU A 152 -28.97 12.18 -18.41
C LEU A 152 -30.45 11.79 -18.63
N LEU A 153 -30.71 10.53 -19.01
CA LEU A 153 -32.07 10.03 -19.19
C LEU A 153 -32.82 9.93 -17.86
N PHE A 154 -32.19 9.39 -16.80
CA PHE A 154 -32.83 9.23 -15.50
C PHE A 154 -33.04 10.54 -14.73
N LYS A 155 -32.21 11.57 -14.99
CA LYS A 155 -32.41 12.92 -14.43
C LYS A 155 -33.77 13.52 -14.83
N ASN A 156 -34.31 13.16 -16.01
CA ASN A 156 -35.63 13.58 -16.46
C ASN A 156 -36.79 12.77 -15.83
N THR A 157 -36.51 11.61 -15.23
CA THR A 157 -37.53 10.66 -14.73
C THR A 157 -37.58 10.59 -13.19
N GLY A 158 -36.84 11.45 -12.48
CA GLY A 158 -36.91 11.59 -11.01
C GLY A 158 -36.15 10.53 -10.19
N GLY A 159 -35.35 9.67 -10.81
CA GLY A 159 -34.54 8.67 -10.11
C GLY A 159 -33.13 9.18 -9.79
N ILE A 160 -32.80 9.38 -8.51
CA ILE A 160 -31.44 9.72 -8.06
C ILE A 160 -30.59 8.45 -8.13
N HIS A 161 -29.85 8.26 -9.23
CA HIS A 161 -28.88 7.17 -9.33
C HIS A 161 -27.50 7.65 -8.84
N SER A 162 -27.16 7.30 -7.60
CA SER A 162 -25.90 7.72 -6.94
C SER A 162 -24.64 7.06 -7.54
N ALA A 163 -24.79 6.12 -8.48
CA ALA A 163 -23.67 5.37 -9.04
C ALA A 163 -22.77 6.19 -9.97
N TYR A 164 -23.32 7.11 -10.78
CA TYR A 164 -22.52 7.94 -11.70
C TYR A 164 -21.49 8.83 -10.97
N PRO A 165 -21.87 9.65 -9.97
CA PRO A 165 -20.90 10.44 -9.22
C PRO A 165 -19.94 9.56 -8.40
N ALA A 166 -20.40 8.42 -7.88
CA ALA A 166 -19.53 7.49 -7.15
C ALA A 166 -18.46 6.87 -8.04
N MET A 167 -18.82 6.34 -9.22
CA MET A 167 -17.85 5.78 -10.18
C MET A 167 -16.91 6.86 -10.73
N THR A 168 -17.41 8.08 -10.87
CA THR A 168 -16.58 9.23 -11.24
C THR A 168 -15.51 9.53 -10.19
N ALA A 169 -15.91 9.58 -8.92
CA ALA A 169 -14.97 9.72 -7.82
C ALA A 169 -13.94 8.58 -7.78
N VAL A 170 -14.38 7.33 -8.03
CA VAL A 170 -13.48 6.16 -8.01
C VAL A 170 -12.35 6.28 -9.03
N TYR A 171 -12.61 6.64 -10.29
CA TYR A 171 -11.53 6.71 -11.27
C TYR A 171 -10.58 7.88 -10.99
N TYR A 172 -11.07 9.04 -10.52
CA TYR A 172 -10.20 10.15 -10.11
C TYR A 172 -9.32 9.77 -8.92
N MET A 173 -9.91 9.16 -7.89
CA MET A 173 -9.17 8.66 -6.73
C MET A 173 -8.19 7.56 -7.13
N GLY A 174 -8.57 6.68 -8.06
CA GLY A 174 -7.68 5.66 -8.64
C GLY A 174 -6.47 6.25 -9.34
N THR A 175 -6.63 7.34 -10.10
CA THR A 175 -5.52 8.07 -10.70
C THR A 175 -4.59 8.64 -9.62
N ILE A 176 -5.15 9.24 -8.55
CA ILE A 176 -4.37 9.75 -7.43
C ILE A 176 -3.58 8.62 -6.75
N VAL A 177 -4.22 7.49 -6.47
CA VAL A 177 -3.56 6.29 -5.90
C VAL A 177 -2.43 5.80 -6.79
N GLY A 178 -2.66 5.75 -8.11
CA GLY A 178 -1.61 5.39 -9.07
C GLY A 178 -0.40 6.31 -8.99
N ILE A 179 -0.61 7.63 -8.89
CA ILE A 179 0.47 8.61 -8.70
C ILE A 179 1.20 8.37 -7.38
N VAL A 180 0.49 8.09 -6.29
CA VAL A 180 1.10 7.78 -4.99
C VAL A 180 2.01 6.55 -5.08
N TYR A 181 1.55 5.46 -5.68
CA TYR A 181 2.39 4.28 -5.93
C TYR A 181 3.62 4.62 -6.78
N GLY A 182 3.47 5.50 -7.78
CA GLY A 182 4.59 5.98 -8.59
C GLY A 182 5.62 6.79 -7.78
N LEU A 183 5.15 7.63 -6.85
CA LEU A 183 6.00 8.38 -5.94
C LEU A 183 6.71 7.44 -4.95
N ASP A 184 6.02 6.43 -4.39
CA ASP A 184 6.63 5.44 -3.51
C ASP A 184 7.70 4.63 -4.26
N ALA A 185 7.44 4.24 -5.52
CA ALA A 185 8.43 3.62 -6.40
C ALA A 185 9.66 4.50 -6.63
N PHE A 186 9.46 5.80 -6.86
CA PHE A 186 10.56 6.74 -7.09
C PHE A 186 11.42 6.95 -5.83
N VAL A 187 10.78 7.09 -4.66
CA VAL A 187 11.48 7.21 -3.38
C VAL A 187 12.26 5.94 -3.06
N ALA A 188 11.66 4.77 -3.28
CA ALA A 188 12.34 3.49 -3.12
C ALA A 188 13.53 3.33 -4.08
N TYR A 189 13.39 3.77 -5.34
CA TYR A 189 14.47 3.75 -6.33
C TYR A 189 15.64 4.67 -5.96
N ARG A 190 15.34 5.88 -5.45
CA ARG A 190 16.35 6.82 -4.92
C ARG A 190 17.12 6.21 -3.76
N TYR A 191 16.41 5.57 -2.83
CA TYR A 191 17.01 4.88 -1.68
C TYR A 191 17.90 3.72 -2.13
N LEU A 192 17.48 2.94 -3.14
CA LEU A 192 18.25 1.83 -3.70
C LEU A 192 19.55 2.29 -4.38
N LYS A 193 19.56 3.47 -5.02
CA LYS A 193 20.77 4.06 -5.61
C LYS A 193 21.74 4.69 -4.60
N GLY A 194 21.43 4.68 -3.31
CA GLY A 194 22.33 5.18 -2.25
C GLY A 194 22.39 6.70 -2.11
N PHE A 195 21.45 7.44 -2.70
CA PHE A 195 21.27 8.86 -2.39
C PHE A 195 20.51 8.96 -1.06
N SER A 196 21.25 8.96 0.05
CA SER A 196 20.72 9.21 1.40
C SER A 196 20.30 10.66 1.60
#